data_AF-A0A661AL30-F1
#
_entry.id   AF-A0A661AL30-F1
#
_cell.length_a   1.000
_cell.length_b   1.000
_cell.length_c   1.000
_cell.angle_alpha   90.00
_cell.angle_beta   90.00
_cell.angle_gamma   90.00
#
_symmetry.space_group_name_H-M   'P 1'
#
loop_
_entity.id
_entity.type
_entity.pdbx_description
1 polymer ?
#
loop_
_entity_poly.entity_id
_entity_poly.type
_entity_poly.pdbx_seq_one_letter_code
_entity_poly.pdbx_strand_id
1 'polypeptide(L)'
;MAWKTRYTGIAVVFVLLSCQHAVFRGDVVYLLNEEELRGEVVKIDGRVVIRGDEEKSIARDSVIAIKLGKKREGWEWKEVKDIKDPVLKRALLSDYKPPGAGWVNLWVEKKLILKEDSSYVYEERRIRKILDEKGTGAGNIKISYLGRCERAEILWGRSVAGGKVYHLEEIAIERGNPYGNYPGYENEKTLKFALPECRPGSVVDYAVRIEGRWDKKIPLFYAFTTGDRDPTLHERIVLETDGVEVELSGPWRSEGERWVWEEDSLPGIVKEPRLPPRPYLFPFLSVSVPSPIELEPESIDYPGNEPDEIFISLMKSLEILPFPSSRTSIFPLPPHEVLEKGRGTRMDVAFLLYSILKTKGYDCDMVLVRSREEGESPGKNIREFDGALVRCRERWYDPGDFLNPPGWISPDYQGTWGYFLREGRLVEIPRVEE
;
A
#
# COMPACT_ATOMS: atom_id res chain seq x y z
N MET A 1 91.51 18.28 -2.98
CA MET A 1 90.42 19.18 -2.56
C MET A 1 89.46 19.31 -3.73
N ALA A 2 88.38 18.53 -3.84
CA ALA A 2 87.20 18.37 -2.99
C ALA A 2 85.98 19.13 -3.56
N TRP A 3 84.97 18.33 -3.96
CA TRP A 3 83.52 18.63 -4.00
C TRP A 3 83.02 19.65 -5.06
N LYS A 4 81.84 19.51 -5.67
CA LYS A 4 80.73 18.56 -5.55
C LYS A 4 79.77 18.75 -6.73
N THR A 5 79.28 17.65 -7.26
CA THR A 5 78.08 17.52 -8.10
C THR A 5 76.85 18.05 -7.37
N ARG A 6 75.98 18.84 -8.02
CA ARG A 6 74.59 19.02 -7.58
C ARG A 6 73.64 18.96 -8.77
N TYR A 7 72.83 17.91 -8.72
CA TYR A 7 71.63 17.64 -9.47
C TYR A 7 70.60 18.76 -9.29
N THR A 8 70.09 19.31 -10.40
CA THR A 8 68.86 20.07 -10.45
C THR A 8 67.69 19.07 -10.44
N GLY A 9 67.11 18.86 -9.27
CA GLY A 9 65.91 18.05 -9.10
C GLY A 9 64.70 18.77 -9.69
N ILE A 10 64.04 18.11 -10.65
CA ILE A 10 62.67 18.43 -11.06
C ILE A 10 61.76 18.00 -9.90
N ALA A 11 61.13 18.96 -9.23
CA ALA A 11 60.06 18.69 -8.28
C ALA A 11 58.81 18.27 -9.07
N VAL A 12 58.61 16.95 -9.22
CA VAL A 12 57.32 16.40 -9.62
C VAL A 12 56.40 16.48 -8.40
N VAL A 13 55.58 17.52 -8.35
CA VAL A 13 54.46 17.59 -7.41
C VAL A 13 53.39 16.62 -7.92
N PHE A 14 53.38 15.41 -7.37
CA PHE A 14 52.23 14.52 -7.45
C PHE A 14 51.11 15.15 -6.61
N VAL A 15 50.20 15.87 -7.27
CA VAL A 15 48.88 16.14 -6.71
C VAL A 15 48.15 14.79 -6.71
N LEU A 16 48.25 14.08 -5.59
CA LEU A 16 47.34 13.00 -5.27
C LEU A 16 45.96 13.64 -5.07
N LEU A 17 45.20 13.72 -6.17
CA LEU A 17 43.75 13.79 -6.13
C LEU A 17 43.27 12.51 -5.43
N SER A 18 43.22 12.54 -4.10
CA SER A 18 42.40 11.60 -3.35
C SER A 18 40.96 11.91 -3.72
N CYS A 19 40.45 11.24 -4.76
CA CYS A 19 39.03 10.99 -4.86
C CYS A 19 38.65 10.21 -3.59
N GLN A 20 38.30 10.95 -2.54
CA GLN A 20 37.53 10.43 -1.41
C GLN A 20 36.20 9.97 -2.00
N HIS A 21 36.19 8.76 -2.54
CA HIS A 21 34.96 8.07 -2.83
C HIS A 21 34.23 7.99 -1.51
N ALA A 22 33.07 8.63 -1.42
CA ALA A 22 32.24 8.59 -0.23
C ALA A 22 32.03 7.11 0.14
N VAL A 23 32.62 6.67 1.25
CA VAL A 23 32.54 5.29 1.69
C VAL A 23 31.07 4.99 1.92
N PHE A 24 30.55 4.00 1.20
CA PHE A 24 29.20 3.52 1.42
C PHE A 24 29.15 2.90 2.81
N ARG A 25 28.28 3.40 3.70
CA ARG A 25 28.09 2.84 5.05
C ARG A 25 26.73 2.19 5.21
N GLY A 26 26.17 1.71 4.10
CA GLY A 26 24.86 1.08 4.09
C GLY A 26 24.91 -0.38 4.54
N ASP A 27 26.07 -1.05 4.49
CA ASP A 27 26.19 -2.43 4.91
C ASP A 27 26.47 -2.50 6.41
N VAL A 28 25.85 -3.49 7.06
CA VAL A 28 26.03 -3.80 8.48
C VAL A 28 26.45 -5.25 8.62
N VAL A 29 27.60 -5.48 9.25
CA VAL A 29 28.11 -6.81 9.62
C VAL A 29 27.91 -6.99 11.11
N TYR A 30 27.10 -7.98 11.48
CA TYR A 30 26.82 -8.35 12.87
C TYR A 30 27.77 -9.47 13.30
N LEU A 31 28.48 -9.28 14.41
CA LEU A 31 29.48 -10.22 14.91
C LEU A 31 28.95 -11.05 16.09
N LEU A 32 29.54 -12.23 16.32
CA LEU A 32 29.20 -13.13 17.44
C LEU A 32 29.37 -12.48 18.83
N ASN A 33 30.23 -11.47 18.93
CA ASN A 33 30.46 -10.68 20.14
C ASN A 33 29.48 -9.50 20.29
N GLU A 34 28.38 -9.49 19.52
CA GLU A 34 27.36 -8.44 19.50
C GLU A 34 27.85 -7.08 18.94
N GLU A 35 29.06 -6.99 18.38
CA GLU A 35 29.55 -5.78 17.71
C GLU A 35 28.91 -5.63 16.31
N GLU A 36 28.55 -4.39 15.96
CA GLU A 36 28.07 -4.00 14.64
C GLU A 36 29.13 -3.17 13.90
N LEU A 37 29.54 -3.65 12.73
CA LEU A 37 30.45 -2.92 11.85
C LEU A 37 29.69 -2.35 10.65
N ARG A 38 29.82 -1.03 10.44
CA ARG A 38 29.17 -0.30 9.34
C ARG A 38 30.16 0.12 8.27
N GLY A 39 29.82 -0.09 7.00
CA GLY A 39 30.72 0.14 5.87
C GLY A 39 30.21 -0.43 4.56
N GLU A 40 31.13 -0.66 3.62
CA GLU A 40 30.88 -1.35 2.36
C GLU A 40 31.54 -2.73 2.45
N VAL A 41 30.75 -3.79 2.34
CA VAL A 41 31.26 -5.16 2.30
C VAL A 41 31.85 -5.39 0.91
N VAL A 42 33.18 -5.38 0.85
CA VAL A 42 33.93 -5.45 -0.42
C VAL A 42 34.26 -6.89 -0.82
N LYS A 43 34.30 -7.82 0.13
CA LYS A 43 34.62 -9.23 -0.14
C LYS A 43 34.03 -10.16 0.91
N ILE A 44 33.54 -11.32 0.45
CA ILE A 44 33.07 -12.44 1.29
C ILE A 44 33.68 -13.74 0.75
N ASP A 45 34.75 -14.23 1.37
CA ASP A 45 35.47 -15.46 0.98
C ASP A 45 36.43 -15.88 2.10
N GLY A 46 36.04 -16.89 2.90
CA GLY A 46 36.69 -17.30 4.15
C GLY A 46 36.74 -16.23 5.27
N ARG A 47 36.69 -14.97 4.89
CA ARG A 47 36.67 -13.74 5.68
C ARG A 47 35.68 -12.76 5.07
N VAL A 48 35.17 -11.85 5.89
CA VAL A 48 34.35 -10.72 5.49
C VAL A 48 35.20 -9.46 5.57
N VAL A 49 35.38 -8.77 4.45
CA VAL A 49 36.11 -7.50 4.41
C VAL A 49 35.10 -6.37 4.30
N ILE A 50 35.14 -5.45 5.26
CA ILE A 50 34.27 -4.27 5.33
C ILE A 50 35.12 -3.01 5.31
N ARG A 51 34.77 -2.08 4.42
CA ARG A 51 35.43 -0.77 4.29
C ARG A 51 34.56 0.29 4.97
N GLY A 52 34.98 0.73 6.15
CA GLY A 52 34.37 1.83 6.90
C GLY A 52 35.29 3.05 6.96
N ASP A 53 35.47 3.62 8.16
CA ASP A 53 36.58 4.55 8.44
C ASP A 53 37.94 3.91 8.20
N GLU A 54 38.03 2.62 8.50
CA GLU A 54 39.16 1.74 8.21
C GLU A 54 38.64 0.47 7.51
N GLU A 55 39.52 -0.19 6.75
CA GLU A 55 39.22 -1.50 6.19
C GLU A 55 39.46 -2.57 7.26
N LYS A 56 38.42 -3.31 7.63
CA LYS A 56 38.48 -4.42 8.59
C LYS A 56 38.28 -5.75 7.89
N SER A 57 39.11 -6.74 8.22
CA SER A 57 38.98 -8.11 7.73
C SER A 57 38.64 -9.06 8.88
N ILE A 58 37.45 -9.65 8.82
CA ILE A 58 36.83 -10.40 9.91
C ILE A 58 36.75 -11.87 9.50
N ALA A 59 36.99 -12.81 10.42
CA ALA A 59 36.78 -14.24 10.12
C ALA A 59 35.30 -14.49 9.82
N ARG A 60 34.98 -15.30 8.80
CA ARG A 60 33.57 -15.57 8.45
C ARG A 60 32.81 -16.22 9.63
N ASP A 61 33.47 -17.07 10.39
CA ASP A 61 32.87 -17.79 11.51
C ASP A 61 32.53 -16.88 12.71
N SER A 62 33.08 -15.66 12.75
CA SER A 62 32.69 -14.66 13.75
C SER A 62 31.54 -13.76 13.31
N VAL A 63 30.99 -13.96 12.10
CA VAL A 63 29.89 -13.15 11.54
C VAL A 63 28.57 -13.88 11.68
N ILE A 64 27.61 -13.26 12.37
CA ILE A 64 26.22 -13.75 12.51
C ILE A 64 25.44 -13.49 11.23
N ALA A 65 25.50 -12.24 10.75
CA ALA A 65 24.68 -11.78 9.63
C ALA A 65 25.36 -10.60 8.92
N ILE A 66 25.05 -10.47 7.63
CA ILE A 66 25.43 -9.31 6.82
C ILE A 66 24.15 -8.74 6.22
N LYS A 67 23.86 -7.47 6.49
CA LYS A 67 22.81 -6.72 5.81
C LYS A 67 23.47 -5.78 4.82
N LEU A 68 23.16 -5.94 3.54
CA LEU A 68 23.69 -5.08 2.49
C LEU A 68 22.75 -3.89 2.28
N GLY A 69 23.29 -2.68 2.38
CA GLY A 69 22.60 -1.45 2.08
C GLY A 69 22.27 -1.32 0.60
N LYS A 70 21.15 -0.66 0.28
CA LYS A 70 20.84 -0.28 -1.11
C LYS A 70 21.11 1.21 -1.33
N LYS A 71 21.99 1.52 -2.29
CA LYS A 71 22.13 2.88 -2.84
C LYS A 71 20.86 3.20 -3.64
N ARG A 72 20.08 4.17 -3.16
CA ARG A 72 18.83 4.64 -3.79
C ARG A 72 19.06 5.98 -4.50
N GLU A 73 18.09 6.42 -5.28
CA GLU A 73 18.21 7.68 -6.02
C GLU A 73 18.59 8.85 -5.11
N GLY A 74 19.59 9.65 -5.51
CA GLY A 74 20.08 10.78 -4.73
C GLY A 74 20.80 10.39 -3.43
N TRP A 75 21.24 9.14 -3.28
CA TRP A 75 22.08 8.65 -2.16
C TRP A 75 23.31 9.53 -1.91
N GLU A 76 23.85 10.13 -2.98
CA GLU A 76 25.00 11.01 -2.92
C GLU A 76 24.72 12.34 -2.21
N TRP A 77 23.46 12.74 -2.03
CA TRP A 77 23.10 13.98 -1.35
C TRP A 77 23.33 13.82 0.15
N LYS A 78 24.22 14.65 0.71
CA LYS A 78 24.51 14.69 2.15
C LYS A 78 24.06 15.99 2.79
N GLU A 79 23.96 17.06 2.00
CA GLU A 79 23.48 18.37 2.40
C GLU A 79 22.46 18.91 1.41
N VAL A 80 21.69 19.93 1.82
CA VAL A 80 20.67 20.58 0.98
C VAL A 80 21.23 21.07 -0.36
N LYS A 81 22.49 21.53 -0.40
CA LYS A 81 23.15 22.01 -1.62
C LYS A 81 23.35 20.92 -2.68
N ASP A 82 23.42 19.66 -2.26
CA ASP A 82 23.68 18.52 -3.16
C ASP A 82 22.41 18.08 -3.89
N ILE A 83 21.24 18.43 -3.35
CA ILE A 83 19.93 18.06 -3.89
C ILE A 83 19.83 18.59 -5.31
N LYS A 84 19.42 17.74 -6.25
CA LYS A 84 19.20 18.12 -7.66
C LYS A 84 17.72 18.21 -8.01
N ASP A 85 16.88 17.53 -7.23
CA ASP A 85 15.44 17.48 -7.43
C ASP A 85 14.78 18.85 -7.20
N PRO A 86 14.12 19.43 -8.23
CA PRO A 86 13.48 20.74 -8.11
C PRO A 86 12.23 20.73 -7.23
N VAL A 87 11.48 19.63 -7.14
CA VAL A 87 10.29 19.50 -6.30
C VAL A 87 10.71 19.50 -4.83
N LEU A 88 11.72 18.71 -4.47
CA LEU A 88 12.26 18.69 -3.11
C LEU A 88 12.87 20.04 -2.73
N LYS A 89 13.59 20.71 -3.63
CA LYS A 89 14.10 22.06 -3.39
C LYS A 89 12.99 23.05 -3.07
N ARG A 90 11.91 23.08 -3.86
CA ARG A 90 10.76 23.96 -3.61
C ARG A 90 10.11 23.64 -2.27
N ALA A 91 9.93 22.36 -1.94
CA ALA A 91 9.37 21.94 -0.67
C ALA A 91 10.23 22.41 0.53
N LEU A 92 11.56 22.32 0.44
CA LEU A 92 12.47 22.80 1.50
C LEU A 92 12.41 24.31 1.74
N LEU A 93 12.00 25.08 0.73
CA LEU A 93 11.82 26.53 0.84
C LEU A 93 10.43 26.92 1.39
N SER A 94 9.49 25.97 1.48
CA SER A 94 8.14 26.26 1.96
C SER A 94 8.15 26.62 3.44
N ASP A 95 7.54 27.77 3.77
CA ASP A 95 7.29 28.24 5.12
C ASP A 95 5.86 27.94 5.60
N TYR A 96 5.07 27.22 4.80
CA TYR A 96 3.68 26.91 5.09
C TYR A 96 3.53 26.12 6.40
N LYS A 97 2.68 26.65 7.30
CA LYS A 97 2.42 26.15 8.65
C LYS A 97 0.93 26.29 8.97
N PRO A 98 0.08 25.35 8.55
CA PRO A 98 -1.33 25.38 8.89
C PRO A 98 -1.53 25.23 10.42
N PRO A 99 -2.50 25.96 11.01
CA PRO A 99 -2.73 25.93 12.45
C PRO A 99 -3.20 24.54 12.91
N GLY A 100 -2.63 24.06 14.02
CA GLY A 100 -3.03 22.80 14.66
C GLY A 100 -2.56 21.52 13.96
N ALA A 101 -1.86 21.61 12.83
CA ALA A 101 -1.35 20.47 12.10
C ALA A 101 -0.02 19.96 12.68
N GLY A 102 0.12 18.64 12.78
CA GLY A 102 1.37 18.01 13.22
C GLY A 102 2.41 17.92 12.10
N TRP A 103 1.94 17.69 10.88
CA TRP A 103 2.75 17.78 9.66
C TRP A 103 1.96 18.49 8.56
N VAL A 104 2.59 18.74 7.43
CA VAL A 104 1.90 19.14 6.20
C VAL A 104 2.47 18.38 5.02
N ASN A 105 1.62 17.83 4.17
CA ASN A 105 2.07 17.30 2.88
C ASN A 105 2.35 18.50 1.96
N LEU A 106 3.60 18.75 1.61
CA LEU A 106 3.98 19.82 0.70
C LEU A 106 3.79 19.42 -0.76
N TRP A 107 3.93 18.12 -1.04
CA TRP A 107 3.75 17.53 -2.35
C TRP A 107 3.32 16.07 -2.20
N VAL A 108 2.27 15.68 -2.89
CA VAL A 108 1.85 14.29 -3.08
C VAL A 108 1.66 14.08 -4.57
N GLU A 109 2.35 13.09 -5.14
CA GLU A 109 2.12 12.66 -6.52
C GLU A 109 1.88 11.16 -6.54
N LYS A 110 0.81 10.75 -7.22
CA LYS A 110 0.47 9.36 -7.48
C LYS A 110 0.39 9.18 -8.98
N LYS A 111 1.05 8.15 -9.49
CA LYS A 111 1.07 7.84 -10.91
C LYS A 111 0.69 6.38 -11.13
N LEU A 112 -0.36 6.11 -11.89
CA LEU A 112 -0.67 4.77 -12.38
C LEU A 112 -0.41 4.69 -13.88
N ILE A 113 0.36 3.70 -14.30
CA ILE A 113 0.64 3.41 -15.70
C ILE A 113 0.10 2.01 -15.99
N LEU A 114 -0.91 1.91 -16.84
CA LEU A 114 -1.39 0.65 -17.39
C LEU A 114 -0.69 0.41 -18.74
N LYS A 115 -0.38 -0.84 -19.04
CA LYS A 115 0.30 -1.24 -20.28
C LYS A 115 -0.51 -2.29 -21.03
N GLU A 116 -0.36 -2.32 -22.35
CA GLU A 116 -1.04 -3.32 -23.21
C GLU A 116 -0.68 -4.77 -22.87
N ASP A 117 0.51 -5.01 -22.30
CA ASP A 117 0.96 -6.35 -21.86
C ASP A 117 0.31 -6.85 -20.55
N SER A 118 -0.76 -6.17 -20.14
CA SER A 118 -1.51 -6.40 -18.90
C SER A 118 -0.67 -6.28 -17.62
N SER A 119 0.44 -5.54 -17.68
CA SER A 119 1.16 -5.08 -16.48
C SER A 119 0.76 -3.65 -16.11
N TYR A 120 1.00 -3.28 -14.86
CA TYR A 120 0.89 -1.90 -14.41
C TYR A 120 1.99 -1.51 -13.45
N VAL A 121 2.22 -0.20 -13.36
CA VAL A 121 3.13 0.43 -12.41
C VAL A 121 2.36 1.52 -11.68
N TYR A 122 2.29 1.41 -10.36
CA TYR A 122 1.86 2.48 -9.48
C TYR A 122 3.07 3.08 -8.78
N GLU A 123 3.25 4.39 -8.85
CA GLU A 123 4.25 5.14 -8.10
C GLU A 123 3.57 6.16 -7.19
N GLU A 124 4.08 6.28 -5.98
CA GLU A 124 3.65 7.31 -5.04
C GLU A 124 4.85 8.00 -4.44
N ARG A 125 4.85 9.34 -4.51
CA ARG A 125 5.81 10.19 -3.84
C ARG A 125 5.09 11.09 -2.84
N ARG A 126 5.64 11.20 -1.63
CA ARG A 126 5.24 12.24 -0.68
C ARG A 126 6.43 13.01 -0.14
N ILE A 127 6.26 14.33 -0.07
CA ILE A 127 7.14 15.24 0.64
C ILE A 127 6.35 15.88 1.77
N ARG A 128 6.76 15.67 3.02
CA ARG A 128 6.07 16.19 4.21
C ARG A 128 7.01 17.03 5.05
N LYS A 129 6.50 18.13 5.60
CA LYS A 129 7.21 18.92 6.62
C LYS A 129 6.60 18.63 7.99
N ILE A 130 7.45 18.23 8.93
CA ILE A 130 7.05 17.98 10.32
C ILE A 130 7.01 19.34 11.02
N LEU A 131 5.87 19.67 11.63
CA LEU A 131 5.63 20.96 12.26
C LEU A 131 5.79 20.90 13.77
N ASP A 132 5.38 19.80 14.40
CA ASP A 132 5.48 19.57 15.84
C ASP A 132 5.83 18.11 16.19
N GLU A 133 5.90 17.81 17.50
CA GLU A 133 6.24 16.49 18.02
C GLU A 133 5.20 15.41 17.66
N LYS A 134 3.91 15.76 17.55
CA LYS A 134 2.85 14.83 17.13
C LYS A 134 3.00 14.47 15.64
N GLY A 135 3.65 15.35 14.88
CA GLY A 135 3.98 15.19 13.48
C GLY A 135 5.09 14.18 13.17
N THR A 136 5.89 13.77 14.16
CA THR A 136 7.06 12.90 13.96
C THR A 136 6.71 11.56 13.31
N GLY A 137 5.49 11.07 13.55
CA GLY A 137 4.94 9.88 12.90
C GLY A 137 4.86 9.95 11.38
N ALA A 138 4.95 11.13 10.76
CA ALA A 138 5.02 11.30 9.30
C ALA A 138 6.18 10.53 8.66
N GLY A 139 7.24 10.26 9.43
CA GLY A 139 8.41 9.47 9.03
C GLY A 139 8.23 7.96 9.10
N ASN A 140 7.10 7.46 9.64
CA ASN A 140 6.77 6.04 9.67
C ASN A 140 5.81 5.72 8.51
N ILE A 141 6.31 5.05 7.49
CA ILE A 141 5.57 4.73 6.28
C ILE A 141 5.12 3.26 6.35
N LYS A 142 3.89 3.00 5.92
CA LYS A 142 3.33 1.65 5.68
C LYS A 142 2.68 1.64 4.30
N ILE A 143 3.12 0.73 3.44
CA ILE A 143 2.53 0.47 2.12
C ILE A 143 1.95 -0.95 2.13
N SER A 144 0.70 -1.10 1.71
CA SER A 144 0.05 -2.41 1.49
C SER A 144 0.04 -2.75 0.00
N TYR A 145 0.20 -4.03 -0.33
CA TYR A 145 0.16 -4.57 -1.69
C TYR A 145 -0.26 -6.05 -1.68
N LEU A 146 -0.75 -6.57 -2.78
CA LEU A 146 -1.18 -7.97 -2.94
C LEU A 146 0.00 -8.86 -3.35
N GLY A 147 0.65 -9.52 -2.39
CA GLY A 147 1.88 -10.25 -2.63
C GLY A 147 1.80 -11.43 -3.60
N ARG A 148 0.61 -11.91 -3.99
CA ARG A 148 0.46 -12.92 -5.05
C ARG A 148 0.66 -12.34 -6.45
N CYS A 149 0.35 -11.06 -6.67
CA CYS A 149 0.35 -10.45 -8.00
C CYS A 149 1.06 -9.09 -8.09
N GLU A 150 1.50 -8.54 -6.96
CA GLU A 150 2.15 -7.25 -6.85
C GLU A 150 3.52 -7.37 -6.14
N ARG A 151 4.42 -6.46 -6.49
CA ARG A 151 5.71 -6.28 -5.83
C ARG A 151 5.92 -4.82 -5.45
N ALA A 152 6.16 -4.55 -4.18
CA ALA A 152 6.49 -3.23 -3.68
C ALA A 152 8.01 -2.98 -3.51
N GLU A 153 8.47 -1.84 -4.02
CA GLU A 153 9.84 -1.33 -3.96
C GLU A 153 9.87 0.09 -3.39
N ILE A 154 10.91 0.40 -2.60
CA ILE A 154 11.23 1.76 -2.16
C ILE A 154 12.22 2.34 -3.17
N LEU A 155 11.80 3.34 -3.94
CA LEU A 155 12.65 4.04 -4.89
C LEU A 155 13.67 4.92 -4.16
N TRP A 156 13.20 5.68 -3.17
CA TRP A 156 14.01 6.39 -2.19
C TRP A 156 13.22 6.69 -0.92
N GLY A 157 13.94 6.95 0.15
CA GLY A 157 13.40 7.45 1.41
C GLY A 157 14.48 8.26 2.10
N ARG A 158 14.18 9.51 2.45
CA ARG A 158 15.13 10.42 3.07
C ARG A 158 14.44 11.43 3.96
N SER A 159 15.19 11.99 4.90
CA SER A 159 14.80 13.19 5.63
C SER A 159 15.87 14.27 5.48
N VAL A 160 15.44 15.52 5.60
CA VAL A 160 16.30 16.70 5.61
C VAL A 160 16.09 17.41 6.94
N ALA A 161 17.13 17.44 7.77
CA ALA A 161 17.10 18.02 9.09
C ALA A 161 18.38 18.83 9.34
N GLY A 162 18.25 20.09 9.78
CA GLY A 162 19.40 20.95 10.07
C GLY A 162 20.35 21.15 8.87
N GLY A 163 19.83 21.12 7.63
CA GLY A 163 20.61 21.27 6.40
C GLY A 163 21.30 19.99 5.91
N LYS A 164 21.21 18.88 6.65
CA LYS A 164 21.77 17.58 6.28
C LYS A 164 20.68 16.65 5.72
N VAL A 165 21.09 15.75 4.84
CA VAL A 165 20.24 14.71 4.23
C VAL A 165 20.58 13.36 4.86
N TYR A 166 19.56 12.69 5.39
CA TYR A 166 19.66 11.37 5.99
C TYR A 166 18.85 10.38 5.16
N HIS A 167 19.45 9.25 4.82
CA HIS A 167 18.85 8.25 3.93
C HIS A 167 18.28 7.09 4.74
N LEU A 168 17.21 6.48 4.22
CA LEU A 168 16.63 5.27 4.77
C LEU A 168 17.68 4.17 4.89
N GLU A 169 17.75 3.57 6.08
CA GLU A 169 18.60 2.42 6.37
C GLU A 169 17.83 1.11 6.15
N GLU A 170 18.49 0.05 5.67
CA GLU A 170 17.83 -1.24 5.45
C GLU A 170 17.32 -1.88 6.74
N ILE A 171 17.97 -1.60 7.88
CA ILE A 171 17.52 -2.08 9.19
C ILE A 171 16.15 -1.50 9.58
N ALA A 172 15.81 -0.33 9.05
CA ALA A 172 14.55 0.34 9.31
C ALA A 172 13.42 -0.14 8.39
N ILE A 173 13.67 -1.14 7.52
CA ILE A 173 12.67 -1.70 6.61
C ILE A 173 12.15 -3.03 7.17
N GLU A 174 10.83 -3.13 7.32
CA GLU A 174 10.12 -4.33 7.73
C GLU A 174 9.17 -4.77 6.60
N ARG A 175 9.18 -6.06 6.26
CA ARG A 175 8.16 -6.67 5.41
C ARG A 175 7.31 -7.60 6.26
N GLY A 176 6.00 -7.40 6.23
CA GLY A 176 5.06 -8.12 7.09
C GLY A 176 3.88 -8.70 6.32
N ASN A 177 3.19 -9.63 6.97
CA ASN A 177 1.95 -10.23 6.50
C ASN A 177 0.86 -9.97 7.57
N PRO A 178 -0.07 -9.02 7.34
CA PRO A 178 -1.13 -8.69 8.30
C PRO A 178 -1.98 -9.90 8.70
N TYR A 179 -2.12 -10.87 7.80
CA TYR A 179 -2.97 -12.04 7.98
C TYR A 179 -2.17 -13.34 8.08
N GLY A 180 -0.91 -13.28 8.54
CA GLY A 180 -0.01 -14.44 8.65
C GLY A 180 -0.53 -15.58 9.54
N ASN A 181 -1.54 -15.33 10.38
CA ASN A 181 -2.18 -16.34 11.21
C ASN A 181 -3.35 -17.07 10.50
N TYR A 182 -3.68 -16.69 9.26
CA TYR A 182 -4.80 -17.24 8.49
C TYR A 182 -4.33 -17.84 7.15
N PRO A 183 -3.79 -19.07 7.16
CA PRO A 183 -3.33 -19.75 5.96
C PRO A 183 -4.38 -19.76 4.85
N GLY A 184 -3.96 -19.41 3.62
CA GLY A 184 -4.84 -19.26 2.47
C GLY A 184 -5.33 -17.82 2.22
N TYR A 185 -5.34 -16.96 3.24
CA TYR A 185 -5.77 -15.56 3.17
C TYR A 185 -4.61 -14.55 3.21
N GLU A 186 -3.38 -15.05 3.17
CA GLU A 186 -2.11 -14.31 3.31
C GLU A 186 -1.67 -13.50 2.08
N ASN A 187 -2.61 -12.97 1.30
CA ASN A 187 -2.29 -12.23 0.08
C ASN A 187 -1.79 -10.81 0.36
N GLU A 188 -2.45 -10.05 1.25
CA GLU A 188 -1.95 -8.73 1.63
C GLU A 188 -0.56 -8.83 2.27
N LYS A 189 0.37 -8.04 1.76
CA LYS A 189 1.70 -7.83 2.31
C LYS A 189 1.84 -6.36 2.66
N THR A 190 2.70 -6.11 3.65
CA THR A 190 3.04 -4.75 4.07
C THR A 190 4.52 -4.52 3.93
N LEU A 191 4.88 -3.32 3.47
CA LEU A 191 6.22 -2.77 3.45
C LEU A 191 6.20 -1.56 4.37
N LYS A 192 6.84 -1.69 5.53
CA LYS A 192 6.94 -0.61 6.52
C LYS A 192 8.38 -0.12 6.56
N PHE A 193 8.56 1.19 6.73
CA PHE A 193 9.87 1.74 6.98
C PHE A 193 9.82 3.04 7.76
N ALA A 194 10.86 3.28 8.56
CA ALA A 194 11.02 4.51 9.33
C ALA A 194 12.17 5.35 8.75
N LEU A 195 11.88 6.62 8.47
CA LEU A 195 12.90 7.58 8.04
C LEU A 195 13.67 8.12 9.26
N PRO A 196 14.99 8.30 9.16
CA PRO A 196 15.81 8.84 10.25
C PRO A 196 15.51 10.33 10.50
N GLU A 197 15.91 10.84 11.66
CA GLU A 197 15.91 12.29 11.98
C GLU A 197 14.55 13.01 11.79
N CYS A 198 13.44 12.30 12.00
CA CYS A 198 12.09 12.87 11.93
C CYS A 198 11.75 13.65 13.21
N ARG A 199 11.96 14.97 13.17
CA ARG A 199 11.69 15.92 14.27
C ARG A 199 11.07 17.23 13.76
N PRO A 200 10.50 18.10 14.61
CA PRO A 200 9.98 19.39 14.18
C PRO A 200 10.96 20.19 13.30
N GLY A 201 10.45 20.72 12.18
CA GLY A 201 11.22 21.43 11.18
C GLY A 201 11.88 20.55 10.10
N SER A 202 11.86 19.23 10.27
CA SER A 202 12.43 18.31 9.27
C SER A 202 11.48 18.12 8.09
N VAL A 203 12.04 17.88 6.91
CA VAL A 203 11.28 17.51 5.70
C VAL A 203 11.58 16.07 5.36
N VAL A 204 10.56 15.23 5.24
CA VAL A 204 10.67 13.84 4.79
C VAL A 204 10.25 13.75 3.32
N ASP A 205 10.98 12.97 2.54
CA ASP A 205 10.71 12.69 1.13
C ASP A 205 10.89 11.20 0.88
N TYR A 206 9.84 10.54 0.40
CA TYR A 206 9.90 9.15 0.01
C TYR A 206 9.13 8.92 -1.29
N ALA A 207 9.58 7.92 -2.03
CA ALA A 207 8.82 7.38 -3.14
C ALA A 207 8.87 5.85 -3.14
N VAL A 208 7.73 5.27 -3.50
CA VAL A 208 7.53 3.82 -3.59
C VAL A 208 6.94 3.48 -4.94
N ARG A 209 7.24 2.27 -5.41
CA ARG A 209 6.69 1.68 -6.63
C ARG A 209 6.01 0.36 -6.29
N ILE A 210 4.83 0.14 -6.84
CA ILE A 210 4.15 -1.15 -6.87
C ILE A 210 4.03 -1.56 -8.33
N GLU A 211 4.59 -2.71 -8.67
CA GLU A 211 4.44 -3.31 -9.99
C GLU A 211 3.51 -4.52 -9.87
N GLY A 212 2.59 -4.67 -10.81
CA GLY A 212 1.66 -5.79 -10.80
C GLY A 212 1.19 -6.19 -12.19
N ARG A 213 0.33 -7.20 -12.22
CA ARG A 213 -0.35 -7.68 -13.43
C ARG A 213 -1.85 -7.79 -13.21
N TRP A 214 -2.60 -7.70 -14.30
CA TRP A 214 -4.03 -7.89 -14.30
C TRP A 214 -4.46 -8.87 -15.39
N ASP A 215 -5.55 -9.59 -15.15
CA ASP A 215 -6.26 -10.42 -16.13
C ASP A 215 -7.67 -10.69 -15.59
N LYS A 216 -8.43 -11.60 -16.22
CA LYS A 216 -9.77 -11.96 -15.74
C LYS A 216 -9.80 -12.58 -14.33
N LYS A 217 -8.72 -13.25 -13.91
CA LYS A 217 -8.57 -13.86 -12.57
C LYS A 217 -7.99 -12.86 -11.57
N ILE A 218 -7.36 -11.81 -12.05
CA ILE A 218 -6.78 -10.72 -11.26
C ILE A 218 -7.27 -9.39 -11.84
N PRO A 219 -8.58 -9.10 -11.75
CA PRO A 219 -9.12 -7.87 -12.32
C PRO A 219 -8.51 -6.64 -11.67
N LEU A 220 -8.39 -5.56 -12.45
CA LEU A 220 -7.79 -4.31 -12.00
C LEU A 220 -8.87 -3.29 -11.63
N PHE A 221 -8.83 -2.89 -10.37
CA PHE A 221 -9.50 -1.71 -9.86
C PHE A 221 -8.53 -0.99 -8.92
N TYR A 222 -8.41 0.32 -9.07
CA TYR A 222 -7.59 1.16 -8.22
C TYR A 222 -8.38 2.39 -7.78
N ALA A 223 -8.55 2.54 -6.47
CA ALA A 223 -9.14 3.73 -5.85
C ALA A 223 -8.04 4.61 -5.26
N PHE A 224 -8.01 5.88 -5.66
CA PHE A 224 -7.05 6.85 -5.17
C PHE A 224 -7.61 7.56 -3.94
N THR A 225 -6.90 7.46 -2.81
CA THR A 225 -7.24 8.14 -1.56
C THR A 225 -6.67 9.56 -1.53
N THR A 226 -7.47 10.57 -1.84
CA THR A 226 -7.04 11.98 -1.79
C THR A 226 -7.05 12.55 -0.37
N GLY A 227 -6.39 13.70 -0.19
CA GLY A 227 -6.27 14.38 1.10
C GLY A 227 -5.32 13.67 2.05
N ASP A 228 -5.33 14.07 3.33
CA ASP A 228 -4.68 13.34 4.41
C ASP A 228 -5.26 13.78 5.76
N ARG A 229 -4.83 13.15 6.86
CA ARG A 229 -5.19 13.59 8.22
C ARG A 229 -4.80 15.04 8.48
N ASP A 230 -3.62 15.44 8.03
CA ASP A 230 -3.14 16.81 8.08
C ASP A 230 -3.16 17.45 6.67
N PRO A 231 -3.15 18.78 6.55
CA PRO A 231 -3.33 19.45 5.27
C PRO A 231 -2.34 19.03 4.17
N THR A 232 -2.78 19.15 2.93
CA THR A 232 -1.97 18.89 1.74
C THR A 232 -1.94 20.12 0.85
N LEU A 233 -0.76 20.69 0.66
CA LEU A 233 -0.56 21.92 -0.11
C LEU A 233 -0.75 21.68 -1.62
N HIS A 234 -0.24 20.56 -2.13
CA HIS A 234 -0.41 20.15 -3.52
C HIS A 234 -0.53 18.64 -3.60
N GLU A 235 -1.60 18.15 -4.23
CA GLU A 235 -1.77 16.75 -4.57
C GLU A 235 -2.04 16.59 -6.05
N ARG A 236 -1.38 15.62 -6.68
CA ARG A 236 -1.51 15.30 -8.10
C ARG A 236 -1.66 13.80 -8.30
N ILE A 237 -2.60 13.41 -9.16
CA ILE A 237 -2.83 12.04 -9.61
C ILE A 237 -2.72 12.02 -11.12
N VAL A 238 -1.91 11.10 -11.65
CA VAL A 238 -1.70 10.92 -13.08
C VAL A 238 -2.01 9.47 -13.46
N LEU A 239 -2.80 9.29 -14.51
CA LEU A 239 -3.08 8.01 -15.13
C LEU A 239 -2.59 8.04 -16.58
N GLU A 240 -1.79 7.04 -16.94
CA GLU A 240 -1.38 6.73 -18.31
C GLU A 240 -1.91 5.35 -18.65
N THR A 241 -2.60 5.20 -19.78
CA THR A 241 -3.26 3.93 -20.13
C THR A 241 -2.60 3.14 -21.24
N ASP A 242 -1.67 3.73 -22.01
CA ASP A 242 -0.96 3.04 -23.12
C ASP A 242 -1.92 2.20 -23.99
N GLY A 243 -3.06 2.78 -24.41
CA GLY A 243 -4.07 2.08 -25.22
C GLY A 243 -5.04 1.16 -24.47
N VAL A 244 -4.86 0.91 -23.17
CA VAL A 244 -5.78 0.11 -22.34
C VAL A 244 -7.11 0.84 -22.16
N GLU A 245 -8.21 0.15 -22.46
CA GLU A 245 -9.57 0.63 -22.18
C GLU A 245 -9.83 0.63 -20.67
N VAL A 246 -10.33 1.76 -20.17
CA VAL A 246 -10.58 1.97 -18.74
C VAL A 246 -11.91 2.66 -18.50
N GLU A 247 -12.47 2.37 -17.33
CA GLU A 247 -13.59 3.11 -16.76
C GLU A 247 -13.08 4.00 -15.64
N LEU A 248 -13.42 5.29 -15.73
CA LEU A 248 -12.97 6.31 -14.78
C LEU A 248 -14.17 6.80 -13.96
N SER A 249 -13.93 6.99 -12.67
CA SER A 249 -14.84 7.70 -11.77
C SER A 249 -14.09 8.80 -11.04
N GLY A 250 -14.77 9.93 -10.81
CA GLY A 250 -14.21 11.12 -10.19
C GLY A 250 -13.83 12.23 -11.18
N PRO A 251 -13.36 13.38 -10.67
CA PRO A 251 -13.13 14.60 -11.45
C PRO A 251 -11.82 14.57 -12.28
N TRP A 252 -11.63 13.56 -13.11
CA TRP A 252 -10.49 13.46 -14.02
C TRP A 252 -10.53 14.53 -15.11
N ARG A 253 -9.37 15.12 -15.43
CA ARG A 253 -9.14 15.97 -16.60
C ARG A 253 -8.29 15.22 -17.62
N SER A 254 -8.60 15.31 -18.91
CA SER A 254 -7.76 14.75 -19.97
C SER A 254 -6.66 15.75 -20.36
N GLU A 255 -5.42 15.28 -20.45
CA GLU A 255 -4.24 16.02 -20.90
C GLU A 255 -3.47 15.21 -21.94
N GLY A 256 -3.85 15.35 -23.21
CA GLY A 256 -3.31 14.52 -24.29
C GLY A 256 -3.68 13.04 -24.10
N GLU A 257 -2.68 12.18 -23.98
CA GLU A 257 -2.86 10.72 -23.76
C GLU A 257 -2.94 10.35 -22.26
N ARG A 258 -3.07 11.35 -21.38
CA ARG A 258 -3.08 11.16 -19.92
C ARG A 258 -4.38 11.65 -19.31
N TRP A 259 -4.68 11.11 -18.15
CA TRP A 259 -5.71 11.65 -17.26
C TRP A 259 -5.04 12.18 -16.00
N VAL A 260 -5.40 13.40 -15.62
CA VAL A 260 -4.79 14.12 -14.50
C VAL A 260 -5.88 14.65 -13.59
N TRP A 261 -5.64 14.55 -12.30
CA TRP A 261 -6.32 15.34 -11.29
C TRP A 261 -5.27 16.02 -10.43
N GLU A 262 -5.50 17.27 -10.10
CA GLU A 262 -4.62 18.05 -9.23
C GLU A 262 -5.47 19.01 -8.41
N GLU A 263 -5.08 19.22 -7.17
CA GLU A 263 -5.74 20.14 -6.25
C GLU A 263 -4.70 20.75 -5.31
N ASP A 264 -4.88 22.03 -5.03
CA ASP A 264 -4.05 22.76 -4.07
C ASP A 264 -4.82 22.97 -2.76
N SER A 265 -4.08 23.02 -1.65
CA SER A 265 -4.62 23.42 -0.34
C SER A 265 -5.80 22.57 0.16
N LEU A 266 -5.71 21.24 0.00
CA LEU A 266 -6.65 20.31 0.61
C LEU A 266 -6.56 20.40 2.15
N PRO A 267 -7.70 20.56 2.84
CA PRO A 267 -7.71 20.67 4.29
C PRO A 267 -7.28 19.35 4.95
N GLY A 268 -6.82 19.45 6.20
CA GLY A 268 -6.67 18.27 7.06
C GLY A 268 -8.02 17.83 7.60
N ILE A 269 -8.09 16.58 8.06
CA ILE A 269 -9.28 16.04 8.71
C ILE A 269 -9.34 16.53 10.16
N VAL A 270 -10.38 17.30 10.48
CA VAL A 270 -10.75 17.59 11.87
C VAL A 270 -11.50 16.38 12.41
N LYS A 271 -10.92 15.68 13.40
CA LYS A 271 -11.53 14.47 13.95
C LYS A 271 -12.71 14.81 14.84
N GLU A 272 -13.90 14.39 14.41
CA GLU A 272 -15.15 14.56 15.15
C GLU A 272 -15.83 13.20 15.41
N PRO A 273 -16.65 13.07 16.47
CA PRO A 273 -17.48 11.89 16.65
C PRO A 273 -18.41 11.70 15.45
N ARG A 274 -18.47 10.47 14.91
CA ARG A 274 -19.31 10.12 13.74
C ARG A 274 -18.96 10.88 12.46
N LEU A 275 -17.71 11.32 12.33
CA LEU A 275 -17.19 11.86 11.07
C LEU A 275 -17.47 10.86 9.92
N PRO A 276 -17.96 11.32 8.77
CA PRO A 276 -18.10 10.48 7.59
C PRO A 276 -16.77 9.83 7.21
N PRO A 277 -16.80 8.67 6.54
CA PRO A 277 -15.58 8.04 6.05
C PRO A 277 -14.84 8.93 5.05
N ARG A 278 -13.52 8.74 4.97
CA ARG A 278 -12.62 9.60 4.20
C ARG A 278 -13.02 9.79 2.72
N PRO A 279 -13.51 8.78 1.98
CA PRO A 279 -13.96 8.96 0.60
C PRO A 279 -15.11 9.98 0.41
N TYR A 280 -15.82 10.34 1.48
CA TYR A 280 -16.88 11.35 1.46
C TYR A 280 -16.41 12.76 1.86
N LEU A 281 -15.16 12.88 2.35
CA LEU A 281 -14.57 14.15 2.78
C LEU A 281 -13.70 14.79 1.70
N PHE A 282 -13.16 13.97 0.80
CA PHE A 282 -12.27 14.40 -0.28
C PHE A 282 -12.69 13.80 -1.62
N PRO A 283 -12.26 14.38 -2.75
CA PRO A 283 -12.56 13.83 -4.07
C PRO A 283 -12.16 12.36 -4.20
N PHE A 284 -13.11 11.49 -4.54
CA PHE A 284 -12.84 10.09 -4.81
C PHE A 284 -12.55 9.88 -6.30
N LEU A 285 -11.39 9.32 -6.62
CA LEU A 285 -11.02 8.97 -7.98
C LEU A 285 -10.77 7.48 -8.06
N SER A 286 -11.23 6.84 -9.13
CA SER A 286 -10.89 5.45 -9.41
C SER A 286 -10.74 5.18 -10.90
N VAL A 287 -10.04 4.09 -11.17
CA VAL A 287 -9.82 3.52 -12.48
C VAL A 287 -10.04 2.02 -12.41
N SER A 288 -10.81 1.50 -13.36
CA SER A 288 -11.12 0.09 -13.49
C SER A 288 -10.82 -0.35 -14.92
N VAL A 289 -10.23 -1.54 -15.07
CA VAL A 289 -10.22 -2.22 -16.38
C VAL A 289 -11.49 -3.05 -16.44
N PRO A 290 -12.34 -2.90 -17.48
CA PRO A 290 -13.55 -3.69 -17.63
C PRO A 290 -13.28 -5.19 -17.49
N SER A 291 -13.90 -5.82 -16.50
CA SER A 291 -13.79 -7.25 -16.27
C SER A 291 -15.14 -7.79 -15.82
N PRO A 292 -15.84 -8.58 -16.66
CA PRO A 292 -17.07 -9.23 -16.28
C PRO A 292 -16.93 -10.01 -14.97
N ILE A 293 -17.93 -9.90 -14.12
CA ILE A 293 -18.00 -10.65 -12.85
C ILE A 293 -18.63 -12.00 -13.17
N GLU A 294 -17.79 -13.02 -13.33
CA GLU A 294 -18.20 -14.40 -13.63
C GLU A 294 -18.10 -15.23 -12.33
N LEU A 295 -19.24 -15.41 -11.64
CA LEU A 295 -19.35 -16.23 -10.44
C LEU A 295 -20.52 -17.21 -10.62
N GLU A 296 -20.20 -18.49 -10.73
CA GLU A 296 -21.19 -19.55 -10.91
C GLU A 296 -21.36 -20.34 -9.60
N PRO A 297 -22.59 -20.45 -9.05
CA PRO A 297 -22.82 -21.18 -7.82
C PRO A 297 -22.54 -22.68 -7.99
N GLU A 298 -21.99 -23.28 -6.95
CA GLU A 298 -21.78 -24.73 -6.88
C GLU A 298 -23.04 -25.43 -6.33
N SER A 299 -23.30 -26.67 -6.76
CA SER A 299 -24.36 -27.47 -6.14
C SER A 299 -23.90 -27.97 -4.78
N ILE A 300 -24.52 -27.47 -3.71
CA ILE A 300 -24.15 -27.79 -2.33
C ILE A 300 -25.35 -28.43 -1.61
N ASP A 301 -25.18 -29.69 -1.23
CA ASP A 301 -26.10 -30.36 -0.32
C ASP A 301 -25.81 -29.94 1.12
N TYR A 302 -26.76 -29.25 1.75
CA TYR A 302 -26.62 -28.73 3.11
C TYR A 302 -27.92 -28.97 3.90
N PRO A 303 -27.85 -29.36 5.19
CA PRO A 303 -29.04 -29.59 6.02
C PRO A 303 -29.92 -28.34 6.20
N GLY A 304 -31.21 -28.57 6.44
CA GLY A 304 -32.21 -27.51 6.60
C GLY A 304 -32.98 -27.22 5.31
N ASN A 305 -34.19 -26.69 5.46
CA ASN A 305 -35.05 -26.38 4.32
C ASN A 305 -35.24 -24.88 4.19
N GLU A 306 -35.55 -24.18 5.28
CA GLU A 306 -35.86 -22.75 5.23
C GLU A 306 -34.60 -21.87 5.19
N PRO A 307 -34.60 -20.76 4.41
CA PRO A 307 -33.42 -19.90 4.28
C PRO A 307 -32.90 -19.31 5.61
N ASP A 308 -33.81 -18.90 6.51
CA ASP A 308 -33.44 -18.37 7.84
C ASP A 308 -32.75 -19.46 8.70
N GLU A 309 -33.23 -20.71 8.65
CA GLU A 309 -32.62 -21.83 9.38
C GLU A 309 -31.23 -22.16 8.85
N ILE A 310 -31.08 -22.20 7.52
CA ILE A 310 -29.79 -22.46 6.84
C ILE A 310 -28.78 -21.37 7.21
N PHE A 311 -29.19 -20.10 7.12
CA PHE A 311 -28.32 -18.98 7.49
C PHE A 311 -27.87 -19.08 8.96
N ILE A 312 -28.80 -19.26 9.89
CA ILE A 312 -28.49 -19.38 11.32
C ILE A 312 -27.57 -20.59 11.58
N SER A 313 -27.78 -21.70 10.89
CA SER A 313 -26.92 -22.88 10.98
C SER A 313 -25.50 -22.58 10.53
N LEU A 314 -25.34 -21.96 9.35
CA LEU A 314 -24.03 -21.56 8.83
C LEU A 314 -23.32 -20.62 9.81
N MET A 315 -24.02 -19.58 10.28
CA MET A 315 -23.45 -18.60 11.20
C MET A 315 -22.98 -19.18 12.53
N LYS A 316 -23.60 -20.26 13.01
CA LYS A 316 -23.15 -20.97 14.22
C LYS A 316 -21.99 -21.93 13.98
N SER A 317 -21.82 -22.38 12.73
CA SER A 317 -20.87 -23.43 12.38
C SER A 317 -19.54 -22.91 11.82
N LEU A 318 -19.52 -21.70 11.29
CA LEU A 318 -18.38 -21.12 10.59
C LEU A 318 -17.70 -20.01 11.41
N GLU A 319 -16.38 -19.97 11.39
CA GLU A 319 -15.60 -18.81 11.82
C GLU A 319 -15.63 -17.75 10.71
N ILE A 320 -16.20 -16.58 11.02
CA ILE A 320 -16.19 -15.44 10.10
C ILE A 320 -14.92 -14.63 10.29
N LEU A 321 -14.14 -14.52 9.22
CA LEU A 321 -12.88 -13.80 9.23
C LEU A 321 -13.14 -12.29 9.12
N PRO A 322 -12.59 -11.46 10.03
CA PRO A 322 -12.98 -10.05 10.19
C PRO A 322 -12.26 -9.11 9.21
N PHE A 323 -11.82 -9.62 8.05
CA PHE A 323 -11.08 -8.85 7.07
C PHE A 323 -11.73 -8.91 5.69
N PRO A 324 -11.61 -7.84 4.89
CA PRO A 324 -12.28 -7.75 3.60
C PRO A 324 -11.67 -8.74 2.60
N SER A 325 -12.54 -9.31 1.77
CA SER A 325 -12.17 -10.22 0.68
C SER A 325 -11.16 -9.55 -0.26
N SER A 326 -11.38 -8.28 -0.63
CA SER A 326 -10.51 -7.48 -1.50
C SER A 326 -9.03 -7.44 -1.11
N ARG A 327 -8.69 -7.72 0.15
CA ARG A 327 -7.30 -7.76 0.66
C ARG A 327 -6.70 -9.17 0.73
N THR A 328 -7.50 -10.21 0.60
CA THR A 328 -7.09 -11.60 0.84
C THR A 328 -7.34 -12.51 -0.36
N SER A 329 -8.49 -12.38 -1.01
CA SER A 329 -8.84 -13.07 -2.25
C SER A 329 -9.77 -12.20 -3.11
N ILE A 330 -9.44 -12.04 -4.39
CA ILE A 330 -10.24 -11.19 -5.31
C ILE A 330 -11.61 -11.84 -5.58
N PHE A 331 -11.65 -13.16 -5.62
CA PHE A 331 -12.87 -13.96 -5.77
C PHE A 331 -13.13 -14.75 -4.48
N PRO A 332 -14.40 -15.02 -4.13
CA PRO A 332 -14.73 -15.92 -3.04
C PRO A 332 -14.12 -17.30 -3.27
N LEU A 333 -13.75 -17.97 -2.18
CA LEU A 333 -13.38 -19.39 -2.21
C LEU A 333 -14.55 -20.26 -2.69
N PRO A 334 -14.26 -21.41 -3.33
CA PRO A 334 -15.28 -22.39 -3.66
C PRO A 334 -16.12 -22.79 -2.42
N PRO A 335 -17.46 -22.89 -2.53
CA PRO A 335 -18.34 -23.20 -1.40
C PRO A 335 -17.96 -24.47 -0.62
N HIS A 336 -17.56 -25.56 -1.31
CA HIS A 336 -17.14 -26.79 -0.64
C HIS A 336 -15.88 -26.59 0.22
N GLU A 337 -14.94 -25.73 -0.22
CA GLU A 337 -13.71 -25.43 0.51
C GLU A 337 -14.00 -24.62 1.78
N VAL A 338 -14.98 -23.71 1.74
CA VAL A 338 -15.44 -22.95 2.91
C VAL A 338 -16.03 -23.88 3.97
N LEU A 339 -16.85 -24.86 3.54
CA LEU A 339 -17.42 -25.88 4.44
C LEU A 339 -16.34 -26.77 5.05
N GLU A 340 -15.39 -27.26 4.25
CA GLU A 340 -14.30 -28.12 4.72
C GLU A 340 -13.41 -27.40 5.74
N LYS A 341 -13.08 -26.13 5.48
CA LYS A 341 -12.22 -25.33 6.37
C LYS A 341 -12.93 -24.82 7.62
N GLY A 342 -14.26 -24.78 7.61
CA GLY A 342 -15.09 -24.23 8.69
C GLY A 342 -14.91 -22.73 8.90
N ARG A 343 -14.38 -21.99 7.91
CA ARG A 343 -14.10 -20.55 8.02
C ARG A 343 -14.09 -19.85 6.66
N GLY A 344 -14.45 -18.58 6.65
CA GLY A 344 -14.49 -17.76 5.44
C GLY A 344 -14.56 -16.27 5.73
N THR A 345 -14.17 -15.45 4.77
CA THR A 345 -14.53 -14.02 4.78
C THR A 345 -16.04 -13.84 4.57
N ARG A 346 -16.54 -12.63 4.83
CA ARG A 346 -17.93 -12.26 4.56
C ARG A 346 -18.37 -12.61 3.14
N MET A 347 -17.50 -12.42 2.14
CA MET A 347 -17.79 -12.75 0.74
C MET A 347 -17.85 -14.27 0.49
N ASP A 348 -16.93 -15.03 1.10
CA ASP A 348 -16.90 -16.50 0.97
C ASP A 348 -18.18 -17.13 1.52
N VAL A 349 -18.61 -16.69 2.70
CA VAL A 349 -19.80 -17.23 3.37
C VAL A 349 -21.08 -16.78 2.66
N ALA A 350 -21.13 -15.56 2.13
CA ALA A 350 -22.23 -15.13 1.27
C ALA A 350 -22.35 -15.99 0.00
N PHE A 351 -21.22 -16.31 -0.64
CA PHE A 351 -21.20 -17.15 -1.83
C PHE A 351 -21.61 -18.60 -1.53
N LEU A 352 -21.20 -19.14 -0.37
CA LEU A 352 -21.66 -20.44 0.12
C LEU A 352 -23.17 -20.46 0.37
N LEU A 353 -23.71 -19.48 1.11
CA LEU A 353 -25.14 -19.36 1.36
C LEU A 353 -25.94 -19.25 0.06
N TYR A 354 -25.48 -18.38 -0.85
CA TYR A 354 -26.07 -18.23 -2.17
C TYR A 354 -26.13 -19.57 -2.91
N SER A 355 -25.02 -20.32 -2.94
CA SER A 355 -24.92 -21.63 -3.60
C SER A 355 -25.88 -22.67 -3.00
N ILE A 356 -26.01 -22.72 -1.67
CA ILE A 356 -26.95 -23.60 -0.98
C ILE A 356 -28.40 -23.25 -1.34
N LEU A 357 -28.78 -21.98 -1.25
CA LEU A 357 -30.15 -21.53 -1.53
C LEU A 357 -30.51 -21.76 -3.01
N LYS A 358 -29.57 -21.54 -3.92
CA LYS A 358 -29.73 -21.86 -5.35
C LYS A 358 -29.93 -23.36 -5.57
N THR A 359 -29.16 -24.21 -4.90
CA THR A 359 -29.30 -25.68 -4.97
C THR A 359 -30.68 -26.14 -4.53
N LYS A 360 -31.25 -25.49 -3.51
CA LYS A 360 -32.60 -25.77 -3.00
C LYS A 360 -33.73 -25.14 -3.82
N GLY A 361 -33.40 -24.42 -4.91
CA GLY A 361 -34.38 -23.84 -5.82
C GLY A 361 -35.01 -22.54 -5.33
N TYR A 362 -34.41 -21.87 -4.34
CA TYR A 362 -34.88 -20.55 -3.91
C TYR A 362 -34.56 -19.47 -4.96
N ASP A 363 -35.47 -18.50 -5.08
CA ASP A 363 -35.22 -17.27 -5.82
C ASP A 363 -34.42 -16.31 -4.96
N CYS A 364 -33.10 -16.42 -5.10
CA CYS A 364 -32.13 -15.61 -4.42
C CYS A 364 -31.08 -15.07 -5.40
N ASP A 365 -30.41 -14.01 -4.95
CA ASP A 365 -29.27 -13.42 -5.62
C ASP A 365 -28.18 -13.04 -4.60
N MET A 366 -26.93 -13.09 -5.05
CA MET A 366 -25.80 -12.57 -4.30
C MET A 366 -25.64 -11.09 -4.65
N VAL A 367 -25.47 -10.25 -3.64
CA VAL A 367 -25.32 -8.81 -3.80
C VAL A 367 -23.92 -8.43 -3.37
N LEU A 368 -23.07 -8.07 -4.33
CA LEU A 368 -21.73 -7.58 -4.03
C LEU A 368 -21.85 -6.16 -3.46
N VAL A 369 -21.14 -5.89 -2.37
CA VAL A 369 -21.25 -4.61 -1.63
C VAL A 369 -19.89 -4.01 -1.35
N ARG A 370 -19.86 -2.68 -1.33
CA ARG A 370 -18.69 -1.87 -0.97
C ARG A 370 -19.08 -1.04 0.25
N SER A 371 -18.28 -1.11 1.30
CA SER A 371 -18.55 -0.37 2.53
C SER A 371 -18.41 1.13 2.31
N ARG A 372 -19.10 1.92 3.12
CA ARG A 372 -18.91 3.38 3.15
C ARG A 372 -17.45 3.77 3.42
N GLU A 373 -16.69 2.93 4.15
CA GLU A 373 -15.26 3.16 4.41
C GLU A 373 -14.42 3.16 3.13
N GLU A 374 -14.83 2.37 2.15
CA GLU A 374 -14.16 2.23 0.87
C GLU A 374 -14.71 3.21 -0.18
N GLY A 375 -15.86 3.85 0.07
CA GLY A 375 -16.47 4.88 -0.79
C GLY A 375 -17.46 4.32 -1.80
N GLU A 376 -17.91 5.15 -2.74
CA GLU A 376 -18.92 4.75 -3.73
C GLU A 376 -18.34 3.80 -4.81
N SER A 377 -19.17 2.88 -5.29
CA SER A 377 -18.82 1.90 -6.32
C SER A 377 -19.58 2.15 -7.63
N PRO A 378 -18.92 2.14 -8.80
CA PRO A 378 -19.60 2.13 -10.08
C PRO A 378 -20.21 0.75 -10.43
N GLY A 379 -19.80 -0.32 -9.74
CA GLY A 379 -20.42 -1.64 -9.75
C GLY A 379 -20.09 -2.51 -10.95
N LYS A 380 -18.84 -2.44 -11.44
CA LYS A 380 -18.47 -3.05 -12.73
C LYS A 380 -17.29 -4.01 -12.67
N ASN A 381 -16.64 -4.11 -11.51
CA ASN A 381 -15.48 -4.96 -11.30
C ASN A 381 -15.53 -5.58 -9.90
N ILE A 382 -15.30 -6.89 -9.78
CA ILE A 382 -15.41 -7.58 -8.48
C ILE A 382 -14.47 -6.99 -7.42
N ARG A 383 -13.32 -6.45 -7.84
CA ARG A 383 -12.32 -5.85 -6.94
C ARG A 383 -12.78 -4.52 -6.32
N GLU A 384 -13.88 -3.95 -6.81
CA GLU A 384 -14.56 -2.80 -6.21
C GLU A 384 -15.29 -3.16 -4.92
N PHE A 385 -15.56 -4.44 -4.66
CA PHE A 385 -16.37 -4.86 -3.53
C PHE A 385 -15.49 -5.44 -2.42
N ASP A 386 -15.84 -5.13 -1.17
CA ASP A 386 -15.12 -5.62 0.02
C ASP A 386 -15.88 -6.74 0.74
N GLY A 387 -17.14 -6.95 0.38
CA GLY A 387 -17.99 -8.01 0.90
C GLY A 387 -19.17 -8.34 -0.01
N ALA A 388 -20.08 -9.17 0.50
CA ALA A 388 -21.30 -9.55 -0.18
C ALA A 388 -22.41 -9.88 0.81
N LEU A 389 -23.65 -9.70 0.36
CA LEU A 389 -24.89 -10.08 1.03
C LEU A 389 -25.63 -11.11 0.18
N VAL A 390 -26.65 -11.75 0.73
CA VAL A 390 -27.59 -12.57 -0.05
C VAL A 390 -28.99 -12.01 0.13
N ARG A 391 -29.70 -11.80 -0.98
CA ARG A 391 -31.13 -11.49 -0.97
C ARG A 391 -31.91 -12.72 -1.41
N CYS A 392 -32.86 -13.18 -0.61
CA CYS A 392 -33.80 -14.24 -0.97
C CYS A 392 -35.21 -13.70 -0.81
N ARG A 393 -35.94 -13.52 -1.92
CA ARG A 393 -37.22 -12.78 -1.95
C ARG A 393 -37.04 -11.37 -1.33
N GLU A 394 -37.78 -11.04 -0.28
CA GLU A 394 -37.67 -9.75 0.43
C GLU A 394 -36.68 -9.77 1.61
N ARG A 395 -36.08 -10.92 1.91
CA ARG A 395 -35.19 -11.09 3.06
C ARG A 395 -33.73 -10.88 2.65
N TRP A 396 -32.98 -10.20 3.51
CA TRP A 396 -31.54 -9.97 3.36
C TRP A 396 -30.76 -10.77 4.41
N TYR A 397 -29.60 -11.28 4.02
CA TYR A 397 -28.68 -12.01 4.89
C TYR A 397 -27.29 -11.40 4.81
N ASP A 398 -26.79 -10.95 5.96
CA ASP A 398 -25.44 -10.45 6.12
C ASP A 398 -24.60 -11.43 6.96
N PRO A 399 -23.71 -12.22 6.33
CA PRO A 399 -22.86 -13.18 7.03
C PRO A 399 -21.64 -12.53 7.69
N GLY A 400 -21.70 -11.23 8.00
CA GLY A 400 -20.60 -10.48 8.58
C GLY A 400 -20.30 -10.77 10.05
N ASP A 401 -21.28 -11.28 10.80
CA ASP A 401 -21.13 -11.66 12.21
C ASP A 401 -22.13 -12.77 12.54
N PHE A 402 -21.76 -13.69 13.45
CA PHE A 402 -22.63 -14.79 13.87
C PHE A 402 -23.85 -14.32 14.69
N LEU A 403 -23.80 -13.09 15.23
CA LEU A 403 -24.89 -12.47 15.96
C LEU A 403 -25.93 -11.81 15.05
N ASN A 404 -25.64 -11.65 13.76
CA ASN A 404 -26.57 -11.03 12.82
C ASN A 404 -27.80 -11.91 12.65
N PRO A 405 -29.01 -11.43 12.98
CA PRO A 405 -30.21 -12.18 12.66
C PRO A 405 -30.56 -12.05 11.16
N PRO A 406 -31.33 -13.00 10.60
CA PRO A 406 -31.92 -12.81 9.29
C PRO A 406 -32.66 -11.47 9.16
N GLY A 407 -32.45 -10.77 8.04
CA GLY A 407 -33.00 -9.45 7.77
C GLY A 407 -32.14 -8.28 8.28
N TRP A 408 -31.09 -8.52 9.06
CA TRP A 408 -30.16 -7.48 9.49
C TRP A 408 -29.05 -7.25 8.44
N ILE A 409 -28.57 -6.02 8.36
CA ILE A 409 -27.49 -5.59 7.45
C ILE A 409 -26.53 -4.70 8.21
N SER A 410 -25.22 -4.93 8.04
CA SER A 410 -24.18 -4.16 8.70
C SER A 410 -24.29 -2.66 8.38
N PRO A 411 -24.16 -1.75 9.38
CA PRO A 411 -24.32 -0.30 9.19
C PRO A 411 -23.37 0.33 8.15
N ASP A 412 -22.24 -0.30 7.89
CA ASP A 412 -21.25 0.09 6.88
C ASP A 412 -21.74 -0.14 5.43
N TYR A 413 -22.75 -0.99 5.22
CA TYR A 413 -23.37 -1.23 3.91
C TYR A 413 -24.72 -0.57 3.70
N GLN A 414 -25.47 -0.30 4.77
CA GLN A 414 -26.81 0.28 4.63
C GLN A 414 -26.76 1.60 3.82
N GLY A 415 -27.70 1.81 2.90
CA GLY A 415 -27.75 3.01 2.05
C GLY A 415 -26.58 3.17 1.06
N THR A 416 -25.72 2.17 0.91
CA THR A 416 -24.73 2.12 -0.18
C THR A 416 -25.34 1.47 -1.43
N TRP A 417 -24.64 1.53 -2.55
CA TRP A 417 -24.98 0.80 -3.76
C TRP A 417 -24.28 -0.57 -3.77
N GLY A 418 -25.08 -1.64 -3.93
CA GLY A 418 -24.60 -2.98 -4.23
C GLY A 418 -24.89 -3.38 -5.68
N TYR A 419 -24.32 -4.49 -6.10
CA TYR A 419 -24.51 -5.07 -7.44
C TYR A 419 -25.12 -6.46 -7.35
N PHE A 420 -26.29 -6.64 -7.93
CA PHE A 420 -26.92 -7.96 -8.08
C PHE A 420 -26.16 -8.79 -9.10
N LEU A 421 -25.60 -9.91 -8.67
CA LEU A 421 -24.79 -10.77 -9.52
C LEU A 421 -25.59 -11.36 -10.68
N ARG A 422 -26.79 -11.90 -10.42
CA ARG A 422 -27.63 -12.52 -11.45
C ARG A 422 -28.43 -11.50 -12.24
N GLU A 423 -29.00 -10.49 -11.57
CA GLU A 423 -29.82 -9.48 -12.27
C GLU A 423 -28.97 -8.47 -13.06
N GLY A 424 -27.66 -8.38 -12.79
CA GLY A 424 -26.74 -7.54 -13.54
C GLY A 424 -26.99 -6.05 -13.38
N ARG A 425 -27.46 -5.61 -12.21
CA ARG A 425 -27.84 -4.21 -11.95
C ARG A 425 -27.46 -3.74 -10.56
N LEU A 426 -27.34 -2.42 -10.42
CA LEU A 426 -27.18 -1.77 -9.12
C LEU A 426 -28.47 -1.80 -8.30
N VAL A 427 -28.30 -1.83 -6.98
CA VAL A 427 -29.38 -1.78 -5.99
C VAL A 427 -28.93 -0.96 -4.78
N GLU A 428 -29.80 -0.10 -4.27
CA GLU A 428 -29.56 0.55 -2.98
C GLU A 428 -29.78 -0.47 -1.86
N ILE A 429 -28.79 -0.64 -0.99
CA ILE A 429 -28.88 -1.52 0.17
C ILE A 429 -29.82 -0.87 1.20
N PRO A 430 -30.84 -1.59 1.69
CA PRO A 430 -31.84 -0.97 2.56
C PRO A 430 -31.24 -0.52 3.88
N ARG A 431 -31.85 0.52 4.45
CA ARG A 431 -31.60 0.93 5.83
C ARG A 431 -32.54 0.12 6.72
N VAL A 432 -31.97 -0.64 7.64
CA VAL A 432 -32.73 -1.37 8.65
C VAL A 432 -32.65 -0.56 9.93
N GLU A 433 -33.82 -0.18 10.47
CA GLU A 433 -33.90 0.48 11.77
C GLU A 433 -33.28 -0.45 12.84
N GLU A 434 -32.47 0.13 13.74
CA GLU A 434 -31.77 -0.58 14.82
C GLU A 434 -32.71 -1.25 15.82
#